data_AF-A0A6V8PLR1-F1
#
_entry.id   AF-A0A6V8PLR1-F1
#
_cell.length_a   1.000
_cell.length_b   1.000
_cell.length_c   1.000
_cell.angle_alpha   90.00
_cell.angle_beta   90.00
_cell.angle_gamma   90.00
#
_symmetry.space_group_name_H-M   'P 1'
#
loop_
_entity.id
_entity.type
_entity.pdbx_description
1 polymer ?
#
loop_
_entity_poly.entity_id
_entity_poly.type
_entity_poly.pdbx_seq_one_letter_code
_entity_poly.pdbx_strand_id
1 'polypeptide(L)'
;MAIFASVSRAANVDTKSGLYLYIERLSAYGLIDSAILGARPIDRREFARLIIEASRKAQDIPLPQNIRYILERLKEEFREEMKDITASYIKPVREANLRYSHLKGEESDFPNIKASQEPFNYNNDGIALKSNNIFLDIKGDARYGSLSLYINPLLASDFKSQAFKLNQGYMKLYWGKFS
;
A
#
# COMPACT_ATOMS: atom_id res chain seq x y z
N MET A 1 7.96 11.25 20.18
CA MET A 1 8.33 9.81 20.01
C MET A 1 7.05 9.07 19.70
N ALA A 2 6.81 8.72 18.43
CA ALA A 2 5.60 8.02 18.00
C ALA A 2 5.86 6.51 18.00
N ILE A 3 5.06 5.75 18.73
CA ILE A 3 5.13 4.29 18.76
C ILE A 3 4.17 3.79 17.68
N PHE A 4 4.72 3.31 16.57
CA PHE A 4 3.96 2.65 15.52
C PHE A 4 3.75 1.19 15.93
N ALA A 5 2.53 0.85 16.35
CA ALA A 5 2.12 -0.55 16.50
C ALA A 5 1.34 -0.96 15.25
N SER A 6 2.06 -1.31 14.18
CA SER A 6 1.46 -2.00 13.03
C SER A 6 1.53 -3.50 13.25
N VAL A 7 0.43 -4.14 13.65
CA VAL A 7 0.31 -5.61 13.55
C VAL A 7 -0.07 -5.96 12.11
N SER A 8 0.91 -5.91 11.22
CA SER A 8 0.80 -6.56 9.91
C SER A 8 1.36 -7.96 10.06
N ARG A 9 0.50 -8.99 10.04
CA ARG A 9 0.94 -10.39 9.97
C ARG A 9 1.30 -10.71 8.52
N ALA A 10 2.25 -9.96 7.98
CA ALA A 10 2.89 -10.17 6.68
C ALA A 10 4.23 -10.84 6.97
N ALA A 11 4.25 -12.17 6.95
CA ALA A 11 5.47 -12.92 7.19
C ALA A 11 6.35 -12.81 5.94
N ASN A 12 7.54 -12.22 6.09
CA ASN A 12 8.53 -12.15 5.04
C ASN A 12 9.05 -13.55 4.65
N VAL A 13 9.38 -13.78 3.38
CA VAL A 13 10.10 -15.00 2.97
C VAL A 13 11.53 -14.93 3.51
N ASP A 14 11.97 -15.99 4.19
CA ASP A 14 13.32 -16.08 4.73
C ASP A 14 14.38 -15.83 3.64
N THR A 15 15.21 -14.82 3.86
CA THR A 15 16.31 -14.39 2.99
C THR A 15 17.29 -15.50 2.58
N LYS A 16 17.42 -16.57 3.39
CA LYS A 16 18.29 -17.72 3.10
C LYS A 16 17.58 -18.82 2.31
N SER A 17 16.29 -18.68 2.04
CA SER A 17 15.51 -19.66 1.31
C SER A 17 15.93 -19.74 -0.16
N GLY A 18 16.00 -20.97 -0.70
CA GLY A 18 16.25 -21.21 -2.13
C GLY A 18 15.14 -20.68 -3.05
N LEU A 19 14.02 -20.22 -2.49
CA LEU A 19 12.89 -19.65 -3.23
C LEU A 19 13.27 -18.37 -4.00
N TYR A 20 14.20 -17.57 -3.48
CA TYR A 20 14.69 -16.37 -4.20
C TYR A 20 15.39 -16.74 -5.52
N LEU A 21 16.18 -17.82 -5.52
CA LEU A 21 16.84 -18.30 -6.74
C LEU A 21 15.82 -18.80 -7.78
N TYR A 22 14.70 -19.36 -7.34
CA TYR A 22 13.63 -19.78 -8.25
C TYR A 22 12.95 -18.60 -8.93
N ILE A 23 12.64 -17.53 -8.18
CA ILE A 23 12.09 -16.30 -8.77
C ILE A 23 13.10 -15.62 -9.71
N GLU A 24 14.38 -15.58 -9.33
CA GLU A 24 15.44 -15.05 -10.21
C GLU A 24 15.52 -15.83 -11.53
N ARG A 25 15.40 -17.16 -11.49
CA ARG A 25 15.36 -18.00 -12.70
C ARG A 25 14.12 -17.74 -13.55
N LEU A 26 12.94 -17.59 -12.94
CA LEU A 26 11.71 -17.26 -13.66
C LEU A 26 11.80 -15.87 -14.31
N SER A 27 12.37 -14.88 -13.62
CA SER A 27 12.62 -13.54 -14.17
C SER A 27 13.64 -13.56 -15.30
N ALA A 28 14.75 -14.29 -15.15
CA ALA A 28 15.75 -14.46 -16.21
C ALA A 28 15.17 -15.12 -17.48
N TYR A 29 14.13 -15.96 -17.33
CA TYR A 29 13.39 -16.55 -18.45
C TYR A 29 12.34 -15.59 -19.06
N GLY A 30 12.19 -14.37 -18.53
CA GLY A 30 11.21 -13.38 -19.01
C GLY A 30 9.78 -13.61 -18.53
N LEU A 31 9.58 -14.47 -17.52
CA LEU A 31 8.26 -14.75 -16.95
C LEU A 31 7.85 -13.73 -15.89
N ILE A 32 8.78 -12.91 -15.40
CA ILE A 32 8.53 -11.91 -14.37
C ILE A 32 9.24 -10.61 -14.76
N ASP A 33 8.46 -9.57 -15.02
CA ASP A 33 8.97 -8.22 -15.37
C ASP A 33 8.88 -7.27 -14.18
N SER A 34 7.88 -7.47 -13.32
CA SER A 34 7.55 -6.49 -12.28
C SER A 34 8.39 -6.61 -11.00
N ALA A 35 9.31 -7.57 -10.93
CA ALA A 35 10.07 -7.85 -9.72
C ALA A 35 11.28 -6.91 -9.52
N ILE A 36 11.38 -6.33 -8.33
CA ILE A 36 12.60 -5.64 -7.86
C ILE A 36 13.42 -6.65 -7.04
N LEU A 37 14.15 -7.53 -7.72
CA LEU A 37 14.84 -8.67 -7.10
C LEU A 37 15.99 -8.28 -6.16
N GLY A 38 16.46 -7.03 -6.22
CA GLY A 38 17.48 -6.49 -5.32
C GLY A 38 16.95 -6.13 -3.92
N ALA A 39 15.63 -6.05 -3.71
CA ALA A 39 15.03 -5.68 -2.44
C ALA A 39 14.66 -6.94 -1.64
N ARG A 40 15.52 -7.37 -0.72
CA ARG A 40 15.24 -8.45 0.24
C ARG A 40 15.11 -7.86 1.66
N PRO A 41 14.23 -8.40 2.53
CA PRO A 41 13.33 -9.52 2.29
C PRO A 41 12.05 -9.12 1.53
N ILE A 42 11.56 -10.03 0.70
CA ILE A 42 10.29 -9.88 -0.02
C ILE A 42 9.17 -10.50 0.83
N ASP A 43 8.03 -9.81 0.91
CA ASP A 43 6.84 -10.31 1.58
C ASP A 43 6.26 -11.57 0.88
N ARG A 44 5.69 -12.49 1.64
CA ARG A 44 5.07 -13.71 1.06
C ARG A 44 3.95 -13.40 0.07
N ARG A 45 3.16 -12.34 0.27
CA ARG A 45 2.13 -11.94 -0.71
C ARG A 45 2.74 -11.41 -1.99
N GLU A 46 3.85 -10.68 -1.89
CA GLU A 46 4.55 -10.20 -3.07
C GLU A 46 5.16 -11.37 -3.85
N PHE A 47 5.75 -12.36 -3.17
CA PHE A 47 6.18 -13.61 -3.80
C PHE A 47 5.05 -14.30 -4.57
N ALA A 48 3.88 -14.44 -3.94
CA ALA A 48 2.71 -15.04 -4.59
C ALA A 48 2.21 -14.23 -5.79
N ARG A 49 2.27 -12.89 -5.74
CA ARG A 49 1.95 -12.01 -6.87
C ARG A 49 2.87 -12.29 -8.06
N LEU A 50 4.18 -12.39 -7.83
CA LEU A 50 5.16 -12.70 -8.87
C LEU A 50 4.95 -14.10 -9.49
N ILE A 51 4.54 -15.08 -8.68
CA ILE A 51 4.20 -16.43 -9.16
C ILE A 51 2.95 -16.41 -10.05
N ILE A 52 1.94 -15.60 -9.72
CA ILE A 52 0.74 -15.41 -10.55
C ILE A 52 1.12 -14.79 -11.90
N GLU A 53 1.97 -13.76 -11.91
CA GLU A 53 2.48 -13.14 -13.13
C GLU A 53 3.19 -14.17 -14.02
N ALA A 54 4.14 -14.92 -13.44
CA ALA A 54 4.87 -15.98 -14.14
C ALA A 54 3.95 -17.06 -14.69
N SER A 55 2.95 -17.49 -13.90
CA SER A 55 1.97 -18.50 -14.30
C SER A 55 1.13 -18.07 -15.48
N ARG A 56 0.85 -16.77 -15.61
CA ARG A 56 0.09 -16.24 -16.75
C ARG A 56 0.95 -16.21 -18.01
N LYS A 57 2.17 -15.66 -17.93
CA LYS A 57 3.07 -15.61 -19.10
C LYS A 57 3.48 -17.00 -19.59
N ALA A 58 3.56 -17.97 -18.68
CA ALA A 58 3.80 -19.37 -19.00
C ALA A 58 2.74 -19.99 -19.93
N GLN A 59 1.55 -19.41 -20.04
CA GLN A 59 0.49 -19.91 -20.94
C GLN A 59 0.79 -19.59 -22.40
N ASP A 60 1.53 -18.52 -22.66
CA ASP A 60 1.78 -18.01 -24.00
C ASP A 60 3.13 -18.48 -24.58
N ILE A 61 3.99 -19.10 -23.76
CA ILE A 61 5.38 -19.43 -24.13
C ILE A 61 5.67 -20.91 -23.83
N PRO A 62 6.27 -21.67 -24.75
CA PRO A 62 6.74 -23.02 -24.45
C PRO A 62 7.85 -22.99 -23.39
N LEU A 63 7.59 -23.64 -22.25
CA LEU A 63 8.55 -23.71 -21.14
C LEU A 63 9.39 -24.99 -21.15
N PRO A 64 10.71 -24.89 -20.91
CA PRO A 64 11.57 -26.02 -20.59
C PRO A 64 11.10 -26.73 -19.33
N GLN A 65 11.37 -28.04 -19.24
CA GLN A 65 10.86 -28.90 -18.16
C GLN A 65 11.31 -28.42 -16.76
N ASN A 66 12.54 -27.95 -16.63
CA ASN A 66 13.07 -27.42 -15.36
C ASN A 66 12.32 -26.15 -14.91
N ILE A 67 12.00 -25.23 -15.82
CA ILE A 67 11.26 -23.99 -15.51
C ILE A 67 9.82 -24.32 -15.12
N ARG A 68 9.19 -25.26 -15.84
CA ARG A 68 7.85 -25.75 -15.50
C ARG A 68 7.81 -26.37 -14.10
N TYR A 69 8.79 -27.21 -13.77
CA TYR A 69 8.90 -27.83 -12.45
C TYR A 69 9.06 -26.79 -11.33
N ILE A 70 9.91 -25.78 -11.53
CA ILE A 70 10.08 -24.68 -10.58
C ILE A 70 8.77 -23.94 -10.36
N LEU A 71 8.06 -23.61 -11.43
CA LEU A 71 6.81 -22.86 -11.37
C LEU A 71 5.71 -23.64 -10.64
N GLU A 72 5.52 -24.92 -10.94
CA GLU A 72 4.52 -25.75 -10.25
C GLU A 72 4.84 -25.91 -8.75
N ARG A 73 6.12 -26.15 -8.41
CA ARG A 73 6.55 -26.21 -7.01
C ARG A 73 6.25 -24.91 -6.25
N LEU A 74 6.49 -23.76 -6.87
CA LEU A 74 6.19 -22.46 -6.28
C LEU A 74 4.68 -22.24 -6.12
N LYS A 75 3.86 -22.68 -7.08
CA LYS A 75 2.39 -22.60 -6.99
C LYS A 75 1.84 -23.46 -5.87
N GLU A 76 2.44 -24.61 -5.59
CA GLU A 76 2.07 -25.45 -4.45
C GLU A 76 2.44 -24.80 -3.12
N GLU A 77 3.66 -24.28 -2.99
CA GLU A 77 4.18 -23.63 -1.78
C GLU A 77 3.40 -22.37 -1.39
N PHE A 78 2.97 -21.57 -2.36
CA PHE A 78 2.27 -20.29 -2.14
C PHE A 78 0.77 -20.35 -2.48
N ARG A 79 0.19 -21.56 -2.51
CA ARG A 79 -1.18 -21.79 -2.95
C ARG A 79 -2.19 -20.94 -2.17
N GLU A 80 -2.02 -20.82 -0.86
CA GLU A 80 -2.94 -20.08 0.00
C GLU A 80 -2.82 -18.57 -0.22
N GLU A 81 -1.61 -18.03 -0.32
CA GLU A 81 -1.38 -16.62 -0.65
C GLU A 81 -1.91 -16.26 -2.05
N MET A 82 -1.78 -17.16 -3.02
CA MET A 82 -2.32 -16.97 -4.37
C MET A 82 -3.85 -16.92 -4.38
N LYS A 83 -4.52 -17.80 -3.60
CA LYS A 83 -5.97 -17.75 -3.40
C LYS A 83 -6.38 -16.43 -2.75
N ASP A 84 -5.67 -16.00 -1.73
CA ASP A 84 -5.92 -14.73 -1.02
C ASP A 84 -5.83 -13.52 -1.96
N ILE A 85 -4.89 -13.52 -2.91
CA ILE A 85 -4.68 -12.44 -3.88
C ILE A 85 -5.76 -12.43 -4.96
N THR A 86 -6.20 -13.61 -5.39
CA THR A 86 -7.22 -13.77 -6.44
C THR A 86 -8.64 -13.70 -5.91
N ALA A 87 -8.85 -13.87 -4.61
CA ALA A 87 -10.14 -13.76 -3.97
C ALA A 87 -10.70 -12.33 -4.06
N SER A 88 -12.01 -12.25 -4.31
CA SER A 88 -12.75 -11.02 -4.10
C SER A 88 -12.82 -10.71 -2.60
N TYR A 89 -12.55 -9.47 -2.23
CA TYR A 89 -12.63 -9.03 -0.85
C TYR A 89 -13.11 -7.59 -0.76
N ILE A 90 -13.66 -7.25 0.39
CA ILE A 90 -14.00 -5.88 0.77
C ILE A 90 -13.34 -5.62 2.11
N LYS A 91 -12.37 -4.71 2.15
CA LYS A 91 -11.70 -4.25 3.36
C LYS A 91 -12.02 -2.78 3.54
N PRO A 92 -13.13 -2.45 4.23
CA PRO A 92 -13.55 -1.05 4.37
C PRO A 92 -12.52 -0.23 5.16
N VAL A 93 -11.79 -0.87 6.07
CA VAL A 93 -10.68 -0.26 6.82
C VAL A 93 -9.48 -1.20 6.77
N ARG A 94 -8.47 -0.83 6.00
CA ARG A 94 -7.14 -1.47 5.94
C ARG A 94 -6.17 -0.82 6.93
N GLU A 95 -6.23 0.50 7.03
CA GLU A 95 -5.41 1.29 7.94
C GLU A 95 -6.24 2.47 8.45
N ALA A 96 -6.10 2.80 9.72
CA ALA A 96 -6.73 3.98 10.32
C ALA A 96 -5.68 4.69 11.17
N ASN A 97 -5.39 5.94 10.84
CA ASN A 97 -4.44 6.77 11.57
C ASN A 97 -5.16 7.95 12.20
N LEU A 98 -5.00 8.09 13.52
CA LEU A 98 -5.44 9.25 14.27
C LEU A 98 -4.23 10.11 14.61
N ARG A 99 -4.24 11.38 14.20
CA ARG A 99 -3.17 12.33 14.54
C ARG A 99 -3.77 13.51 15.29
N TYR A 100 -3.05 13.96 16.31
CA TYR A 100 -3.36 15.17 17.06
C TYR A 100 -2.22 16.17 16.89
N SER A 101 -2.56 17.43 16.67
CA SER A 101 -1.60 18.52 16.59
C SER A 101 -2.04 19.68 17.46
N HIS A 102 -1.14 20.14 18.31
CA HIS A 102 -1.29 21.34 19.11
C HIS A 102 -0.31 22.40 18.61
N LEU A 103 -0.82 23.57 18.26
CA LEU A 103 -0.02 24.74 17.92
C LEU A 103 -0.14 25.77 19.04
N LYS A 104 1.02 26.21 19.54
CA LYS A 104 1.14 27.23 20.59
C LYS A 104 1.90 28.43 20.03
N GLY A 105 1.25 29.60 20.06
CA GLY A 105 1.78 30.88 19.58
C GLY A 105 0.63 31.86 19.36
N GLU A 106 0.84 33.14 19.67
CA GLU A 106 -0.04 34.23 19.18
C GLU A 106 0.35 34.58 17.73
N GLU A 107 -0.23 35.64 17.17
CA GLU A 107 0.04 36.07 15.78
C GLU A 107 1.53 36.04 15.43
N SER A 108 1.84 35.73 14.17
CA SER A 108 3.22 35.55 13.71
C SER A 108 4.09 36.71 14.17
N ASP A 109 5.32 36.41 14.61
CA ASP A 109 6.32 37.45 14.92
C ASP A 109 6.66 38.32 13.69
N PHE A 110 6.20 37.90 12.50
CA PHE A 110 6.22 38.69 11.28
C PHE A 110 5.06 39.70 11.23
N PRO A 111 5.35 41.01 11.17
CA PRO A 111 4.31 42.03 11.13
C PRO A 111 3.36 41.82 9.96
N ASN A 112 2.05 41.87 10.24
CA ASN A 112 0.94 41.70 9.29
C ASN A 112 0.75 40.29 8.69
N ILE A 113 1.37 39.24 9.24
CA ILE A 113 1.15 37.85 8.79
C ILE A 113 0.43 37.07 9.89
N LYS A 114 -0.72 36.48 9.58
CA LYS A 114 -1.39 35.57 10.54
C LYS A 114 -0.57 34.29 10.66
N ALA A 115 -0.46 33.66 11.83
CA ALA A 115 0.27 32.38 12.01
C ALA A 115 -0.24 31.26 11.07
N SER A 116 -1.50 31.33 10.62
CA SER A 116 -2.07 30.45 9.59
C SER A 116 -1.51 30.66 8.17
N GLN A 117 -0.70 31.69 7.97
CA GLN A 117 -0.05 32.09 6.71
C GLN A 117 1.48 31.97 6.80
N GLU A 118 2.02 31.38 7.86
CA GLU A 118 3.46 31.11 7.97
C GLU A 118 3.93 30.16 6.87
N PRO A 119 5.15 30.35 6.35
CA PRO A 119 5.68 29.59 5.21
C PRO A 119 5.79 28.08 5.46
N PHE A 120 5.88 27.63 6.72
CA PHE A 120 5.84 26.20 7.07
C PHE A 120 4.43 25.59 7.07
N ASN A 121 3.39 26.43 7.14
CA ASN A 121 1.98 26.05 6.99
C ASN A 121 1.45 26.32 5.57
N TYR A 122 2.27 26.95 4.73
CA TYR A 122 1.98 27.22 3.33
C TYR A 122 2.05 25.93 2.51
N ASN A 123 1.08 25.72 1.61
CA ASN A 123 0.95 24.51 0.81
C ASN A 123 0.75 23.20 1.60
N ASN A 124 0.18 23.28 2.81
CA ASN A 124 -0.25 22.10 3.57
C ASN A 124 -1.60 21.58 3.05
N ASP A 125 -1.73 21.37 1.73
CA ASP A 125 -2.87 20.65 1.16
C ASP A 125 -4.26 21.26 1.48
N GLY A 126 -4.32 22.58 1.65
CA GLY A 126 -5.54 23.30 2.04
C GLY A 126 -5.93 23.16 3.52
N ILE A 127 -5.08 22.53 4.35
CA ILE A 127 -5.26 22.38 5.79
C ILE A 127 -4.74 23.64 6.50
N ALA A 128 -5.66 24.49 6.96
CA ALA A 128 -5.33 25.61 7.83
C ALA A 128 -5.25 25.14 9.29
N LEU A 129 -4.03 24.93 9.80
CA LEU A 129 -3.82 24.49 11.18
C LEU A 129 -4.26 25.57 12.19
N LYS A 130 -5.00 25.15 13.22
CA LYS A 130 -5.43 25.96 14.37
C LYS A 130 -4.74 25.50 15.65
N SER A 131 -5.12 26.06 16.80
CA SER A 131 -4.49 25.73 18.09
C SER A 131 -4.60 24.24 18.43
N ASN A 132 -5.74 23.60 18.16
CA ASN A 132 -5.92 22.16 18.38
C ASN A 132 -6.58 21.54 17.16
N ASN A 133 -5.88 20.61 16.50
CA ASN A 133 -6.41 19.91 15.33
C ASN A 133 -6.37 18.41 15.56
N ILE A 134 -7.37 17.72 15.02
CA ILE A 134 -7.42 16.27 14.94
C ILE A 134 -7.53 15.87 13.46
N PHE A 135 -6.79 14.83 13.09
CA PHE A 135 -6.79 14.26 11.75
C PHE A 135 -7.12 12.78 11.81
N LEU A 136 -8.00 12.34 10.92
CA LEU A 136 -8.34 10.96 10.71
C LEU A 136 -8.07 10.60 9.25
N ASP A 137 -7.10 9.72 9.05
CA ASP A 137 -6.77 9.12 7.74
C ASP A 137 -7.27 7.67 7.78
N ILE A 138 -8.12 7.32 6.82
CA ILE A 138 -8.64 5.96 6.67
C ILE A 138 -8.28 5.48 5.27
N LYS A 139 -7.66 4.30 5.19
CA LYS A 139 -7.40 3.62 3.92
C LYS A 139 -8.32 2.42 3.82
N GLY A 140 -9.05 2.33 2.72
CA GLY A 140 -9.94 1.20 2.43
C GLY A 140 -9.73 0.71 1.02
N ASP A 141 -9.98 -0.56 0.78
CA ASP A 141 -9.90 -1.12 -0.55
C ASP A 141 -10.76 -2.36 -0.73
N ALA A 142 -11.19 -2.56 -1.98
CA ALA A 142 -12.01 -3.68 -2.37
C ALA A 142 -11.55 -4.23 -3.71
N ARG A 143 -11.67 -5.54 -3.88
CA ARG A 143 -11.43 -6.23 -5.14
C ARG A 143 -12.60 -7.15 -5.41
N TYR A 144 -13.13 -7.08 -6.63
CA TYR A 144 -14.15 -8.01 -7.10
C TYR A 144 -13.87 -8.39 -8.55
N GLY A 145 -13.37 -9.61 -8.75
CA GLY A 145 -12.96 -10.08 -10.08
C GLY A 145 -11.85 -9.20 -10.69
N SER A 146 -12.16 -8.50 -11.78
CA SER A 146 -11.27 -7.58 -12.51
C SER A 146 -11.40 -6.11 -12.08
N LEU A 147 -12.27 -5.83 -11.09
CA LEU A 147 -12.46 -4.51 -10.53
C LEU A 147 -11.68 -4.39 -9.22
N SER A 148 -10.97 -3.27 -9.02
CA SER A 148 -10.51 -2.87 -7.69
C SER A 148 -10.74 -1.41 -7.45
N LEU A 149 -11.08 -1.12 -6.20
CA LEU A 149 -11.32 0.19 -5.67
C LEU A 149 -10.38 0.43 -4.51
N TYR A 150 -9.70 1.57 -4.50
CA TYR A 150 -8.95 2.06 -3.36
C TYR A 150 -9.46 3.43 -2.98
N ILE A 151 -9.69 3.65 -1.68
CA ILE A 151 -10.13 4.92 -1.10
C ILE A 151 -9.17 5.34 0.02
N ASN A 152 -8.86 6.63 0.07
CA ASN A 152 -8.10 7.24 1.15
C ASN A 152 -8.64 8.64 1.44
N PRO A 153 -9.72 8.78 2.24
CA PRO A 153 -10.14 10.07 2.79
C PRO A 153 -9.25 10.51 3.98
N LEU A 154 -8.90 11.80 3.96
CA LEU A 154 -8.30 12.53 5.07
C LEU A 154 -9.29 13.55 5.62
N LEU A 155 -9.76 13.30 6.83
CA LEU A 155 -10.65 14.18 7.57
C LEU A 155 -9.84 15.01 8.57
N ALA A 156 -10.09 16.31 8.66
CA ALA A 156 -9.52 17.19 9.68
C ALA A 156 -10.62 17.96 10.42
N SER A 157 -10.41 18.21 11.70
CA SER A 157 -11.31 19.06 12.50
C SER A 157 -10.51 19.90 13.50
N ASP A 158 -10.96 21.14 13.70
CA ASP A 158 -10.56 21.96 14.84
C ASP A 158 -11.51 21.66 15.99
N PHE A 159 -10.96 21.39 17.19
CA PHE A 159 -11.71 21.14 18.41
C PHE A 159 -12.75 22.23 18.72
N LYS A 160 -12.52 23.47 18.29
CA LYS A 160 -13.48 24.57 18.46
C LYS A 160 -14.65 24.53 17.48
N SER A 161 -14.46 23.93 16.30
CA SER A 161 -15.38 24.07 15.16
C SER A 161 -16.48 23.00 15.10
N GLN A 162 -16.37 21.92 15.88
CA GLN A 162 -17.27 20.75 15.89
C GLN A 162 -17.59 20.14 14.50
N ALA A 163 -16.92 20.57 13.43
CA ALA A 163 -17.17 20.19 12.06
C ALA A 163 -15.95 19.47 11.48
N PHE A 164 -16.16 18.28 10.92
CA PHE A 164 -15.13 17.57 10.17
C PHE A 164 -15.13 18.02 8.72
N LYS A 165 -13.95 18.42 8.23
CA LYS A 165 -13.71 18.76 6.83
C LYS A 165 -12.99 17.60 6.16
N LEU A 166 -13.46 17.20 4.98
CA LEU A 166 -12.69 16.34 4.08
C LEU A 166 -11.68 17.21 3.35
N ASN A 167 -10.41 17.11 3.73
CA ASN A 167 -9.36 17.94 3.18
C ASN A 167 -8.80 17.35 1.90
N GLN A 168 -8.57 16.03 1.92
CA GLN A 168 -8.08 15.31 0.77
C GLN A 168 -8.73 13.94 0.69
N GLY A 169 -8.87 13.46 -0.53
CA GLY A 169 -9.41 12.14 -0.78
C GLY A 169 -9.07 11.76 -2.20
N TYR A 170 -8.48 10.60 -2.39
CA TYR A 170 -8.38 10.04 -3.73
C TYR A 170 -9.03 8.68 -3.79
N MET A 171 -9.73 8.46 -4.88
CA MET A 171 -10.34 7.20 -5.24
C MET A 171 -9.63 6.71 -6.49
N LYS A 172 -9.04 5.51 -6.41
CA LYS A 172 -8.47 4.84 -7.58
C LYS A 172 -9.36 3.68 -7.94
N LEU A 173 -9.90 3.75 -9.16
CA LEU A 173 -10.63 2.66 -9.77
C LEU A 173 -9.73 2.03 -10.83
N TYR A 174 -9.51 0.74 -10.69
CA TYR A 174 -8.84 -0.05 -11.71
C TYR A 174 -9.82 -1.08 -12.24
N TRP A 175 -9.88 -1.15 -13.56
CA TRP A 175 -10.59 -2.18 -14.28
C TRP A 175 -9.62 -2.85 -15.25
N GLY A 176 -9.37 -4.14 -15.04
CA GLY A 176 -8.47 -4.91 -15.87
C GLY A 176 -8.14 -6.25 -15.24
N LYS A 177 -7.47 -7.12 -16.00
CA LYS A 177 -6.92 -8.34 -15.41
C LYS A 177 -5.78 -7.91 -14.47
N PHE A 178 -5.92 -8.19 -13.17
CA PHE A 178 -4.84 -7.97 -12.21
C PHE A 178 -3.61 -8.74 -12.69
N SER A 179 -2.55 -8.00 -12.97
CA SER A 179 -1.27 -8.49 -13.48
C SER A 179 -0.25 -8.67 -12.37
#